data_AF-A0A948UA30-F1
#
_entry.id   AF-A0A948UA30-F1
#
_cell.length_a   1.000
_cell.length_b   1.000
_cell.length_c   1.000
_cell.angle_alpha   90.00
_cell.angle_beta   90.00
_cell.angle_gamma   90.00
#
_symmetry.space_group_name_H-M   'P 1'
#
loop_
_entity.id
_entity.type
_entity.pdbx_description
1 polymer ?
#
loop_
_entity_poly.entity_id
_entity_poly.type
_entity_poly.pdbx_seq_one_letter_code
_entity_poly.pdbx_strand_id
1 'polypeptide(L)'
;PARARVEALLAAGAPESAALALIGGSAGYMLSRGGDGQHLASVVLPGRGEEVTAGGDTLALALIGALALALAEAEAQFDDSPGREIARQIDARAHDGARPN
;
A
#
# COMPACT_ATOMS: atom_id res chain seq x y z
N PRO A 1 9.04 -9.97 -1.03
CA PRO A 1 9.75 -11.16 -0.49
C PRO A 1 9.36 -12.43 -1.28
N ALA A 2 10.12 -13.54 -1.15
CA ALA A 2 9.70 -14.82 -1.68
C ALA A 2 8.57 -15.43 -0.81
N ARG A 3 7.52 -15.95 -1.45
CA ARG A 3 6.35 -16.55 -0.77
C ARG A 3 6.74 -17.62 0.25
N ALA A 4 7.64 -18.54 -0.11
CA ALA A 4 8.10 -19.61 0.76
C ALA A 4 8.71 -19.10 2.08
N ARG A 5 9.36 -17.91 2.07
CA ARG A 5 9.90 -17.31 3.29
C ARG A 5 8.80 -16.84 4.24
N VAL A 6 7.74 -16.23 3.70
CA VAL A 6 6.60 -15.76 4.50
C VAL A 6 5.88 -16.96 5.11
N GLU A 7 5.62 -17.99 4.31
CA GLU A 7 4.98 -19.24 4.79
C GLU A 7 5.80 -19.92 5.89
N ALA A 8 7.14 -19.97 5.76
CA ALA A 8 8.02 -20.53 6.80
C ALA A 8 7.96 -19.74 8.12
N LEU A 9 7.89 -18.40 8.06
CA LEU A 9 7.76 -17.55 9.25
C LEU A 9 6.40 -17.75 9.93
N LEU A 10 5.33 -17.88 9.16
CA LEU A 10 4.00 -18.19 9.69
C LEU A 10 3.97 -19.58 10.34
N ALA A 11 4.54 -20.59 9.69
CA ALA A 11 4.64 -21.96 10.24
C ALA A 11 5.46 -22.02 11.54
N ALA A 12 6.43 -21.12 11.70
CA ALA A 12 7.23 -20.98 12.93
C ALA A 12 6.52 -20.16 14.04
N GLY A 13 5.30 -19.68 13.81
CA GLY A 13 4.59 -18.84 14.78
C GLY A 13 5.16 -17.43 14.92
N ALA A 14 5.78 -16.89 13.86
CA ALA A 14 6.41 -15.56 13.84
C ALA A 14 5.66 -14.57 12.89
N PRO A 15 4.40 -14.22 13.20
CA PRO A 15 3.58 -13.38 12.31
C PRO A 15 4.14 -11.95 12.14
N GLU A 16 4.77 -11.36 13.15
CA GLU A 16 5.41 -10.04 13.06
C GLU A 16 6.60 -10.07 12.08
N SER A 17 7.39 -11.14 12.14
CA SER A 17 8.50 -11.33 11.20
C SER A 17 8.00 -11.55 9.78
N ALA A 18 6.90 -12.29 9.61
CA ALA A 18 6.24 -12.46 8.33
C ALA A 18 5.74 -11.13 7.76
N ALA A 19 5.13 -10.28 8.60
CA ALA A 19 4.67 -8.96 8.23
C ALA A 19 5.82 -8.01 7.84
N LEU A 20 6.90 -7.97 8.62
CA LEU A 20 8.09 -7.18 8.29
C LEU A 20 8.76 -7.63 6.98
N ALA A 21 8.76 -8.94 6.70
CA ALA A 21 9.28 -9.46 5.44
C ALA A 21 8.48 -8.95 4.23
N LEU A 22 7.19 -8.63 4.39
CA LEU A 22 6.31 -8.11 3.34
C LEU A 22 6.56 -6.64 3.01
N ILE A 23 6.89 -5.80 3.99
CA ILE A 23 7.25 -4.38 3.77
C ILE A 23 8.45 -4.25 2.81
N GLY A 24 9.43 -5.14 2.94
CA GLY A 24 10.64 -5.09 2.13
C GLY A 24 11.63 -4.01 2.57
N GLY A 25 12.82 -4.00 1.99
CA GLY A 25 13.94 -3.17 2.47
C GLY A 25 13.92 -1.69 2.05
N SER A 26 13.02 -1.31 1.15
CA SER A 26 12.96 0.06 0.59
C SER A 26 11.86 0.93 1.20
N ALA A 27 10.88 0.33 1.87
CA ALA A 27 9.81 1.06 2.54
C ALA A 27 10.23 1.39 3.98
N GLY A 28 9.82 2.56 4.46
CA GLY A 28 9.98 2.97 5.86
C GLY A 28 8.78 2.55 6.68
N TYR A 29 8.97 2.32 7.98
CA TYR A 29 7.87 2.06 8.89
C TYR A 29 8.15 2.58 10.30
N MET A 30 7.09 2.93 11.01
CA MET A 30 7.10 3.27 12.43
C MET A 30 6.10 2.37 13.16
N LEU A 31 6.49 1.93 14.35
CA LEU A 31 5.66 1.10 15.20
C LEU A 31 5.41 1.84 16.51
N SER A 32 4.15 1.89 16.93
CA SER A 32 3.78 2.42 18.22
C SER A 32 2.73 1.55 18.88
N ARG A 33 2.58 1.72 20.20
CA ARG A 33 1.64 0.96 21.01
C ARG A 33 0.86 1.96 21.86
N GLY A 34 -0.46 1.96 21.68
CA GLY A 34 -1.37 2.80 22.45
C GLY A 34 -1.53 2.33 23.90
N GLY A 35 -2.03 3.22 24.76
CA GLY A 35 -2.24 2.94 26.19
C GLY A 35 -3.20 1.77 26.47
N ASP A 36 -4.11 1.51 25.54
CA ASP A 36 -5.16 0.49 25.68
C ASP A 36 -4.76 -0.88 25.08
N GLY A 37 -3.48 -1.09 24.79
CA GLY A 37 -2.96 -2.35 24.22
C GLY A 37 -3.13 -2.48 22.70
N GLN A 38 -3.74 -1.49 22.04
CA GLN A 38 -3.82 -1.41 20.59
C GLN A 38 -2.44 -1.11 19.97
N HIS A 39 -2.13 -1.79 18.87
CA HIS A 39 -0.92 -1.54 18.10
C HIS A 39 -1.24 -0.58 16.96
N LEU A 40 -0.32 0.32 16.67
CA LEU A 40 -0.37 1.23 15.53
C LEU A 40 0.90 1.03 14.72
N ALA A 41 0.74 0.98 13.40
CA ALA A 41 1.85 0.97 12.47
C ALA A 41 1.63 2.04 11.41
N SER A 42 2.71 2.72 11.05
CA SER A 42 2.76 3.68 9.95
C SER A 42 3.74 3.16 8.91
N VAL A 43 3.38 3.19 7.64
CA VAL A 43 4.21 2.72 6.52
C VAL A 43 4.32 3.81 5.47
N VAL A 44 5.54 4.05 4.98
CA VAL A 44 5.81 4.94 3.85
C VAL A 44 6.47 4.14 2.72
N LEU A 45 5.84 4.16 1.55
CA LEU A 45 6.35 3.48 0.36
C LEU A 45 7.42 4.33 -0.36
N PRO A 46 8.37 3.70 -1.09
CA PRO A 46 9.39 4.43 -1.84
C PRO A 46 8.77 5.43 -2.81
N GLY A 47 9.32 6.65 -2.84
CA GLY A 47 8.84 7.71 -3.73
C GLY A 47 7.52 8.36 -3.29
N ARG A 48 7.02 8.04 -2.09
CA ARG A 48 5.86 8.71 -1.48
C ARG A 48 6.31 9.68 -0.37
N GLY A 49 5.58 10.78 -0.25
CA GLY A 49 5.85 11.83 0.75
C GLY A 49 5.05 11.68 2.04
N GLU A 50 4.03 10.82 2.04
CA GLU A 50 3.11 10.64 3.17
C GLU A 50 3.15 9.19 3.67
N GLU A 51 3.08 9.04 4.98
CA GLU A 51 2.93 7.74 5.63
C GLU A 51 1.45 7.41 5.85
N VAL A 52 1.12 6.13 5.74
CA VAL A 52 -0.23 5.62 5.99
C VAL A 52 -0.23 4.83 7.27
N THR A 53 -1.20 5.12 8.15
CA THR A 53 -1.28 4.54 9.49
C THR A 53 -2.49 3.63 9.64
N ALA A 54 -2.30 2.47 10.27
CA ALA A 54 -3.38 1.57 10.66
C ALA A 54 -3.19 1.03 12.07
N GLY A 55 -4.31 0.70 12.72
CA GLY A 55 -4.34 0.04 14.02
C GLY A 55 -4.66 -1.45 13.92
N GLY A 56 -4.36 -2.19 14.98
CA GLY A 56 -4.74 -3.59 15.10
C GLY A 56 -4.48 -4.19 16.47
N ASP A 57 -5.19 -5.28 16.76
CA ASP A 57 -5.08 -6.03 18.02
C ASP A 57 -3.69 -6.67 18.20
N THR A 58 -2.95 -6.87 17.10
CA THR A 58 -1.57 -7.32 17.11
C THR A 58 -0.71 -6.40 16.25
N LEU A 59 0.59 -6.38 16.53
CA LEU A 59 1.56 -5.63 15.72
C LEU A 59 1.53 -6.08 14.25
N ALA A 60 1.41 -7.39 14.01
CA ALA A 60 1.33 -7.93 12.66
C ALA A 60 0.11 -7.40 11.90
N LEU A 61 -1.06 -7.36 12.53
CA LEU A 61 -2.28 -6.82 11.91
C LEU A 61 -2.18 -5.33 11.63
N ALA A 62 -1.68 -4.54 12.58
CA ALA A 62 -1.46 -3.10 12.37
C ALA A 62 -0.52 -2.87 11.18
N LEU A 63 0.60 -3.59 11.12
CA LEU A 63 1.60 -3.47 10.06
C LEU A 63 1.05 -3.86 8.68
N ILE A 64 0.34 -4.98 8.58
CA ILE A 64 -0.28 -5.43 7.33
C ILE A 64 -1.38 -4.47 6.88
N GLY A 65 -2.20 -3.96 7.81
CA GLY A 65 -3.22 -2.97 7.51
C GLY A 65 -2.62 -1.69 6.92
N ALA A 66 -1.57 -1.16 7.54
CA ALA A 66 -0.87 0.04 7.08
C ALA A 66 -0.24 -0.18 5.69
N LEU A 67 0.41 -1.32 5.48
CA LEU A 67 1.00 -1.66 4.17
C LEU A 67 -0.09 -1.83 3.09
N ALA A 68 -1.19 -2.50 3.39
CA ALA A 68 -2.28 -2.71 2.43
C ALA A 68 -2.92 -1.38 2.01
N LEU A 69 -3.17 -0.48 2.97
CA LEU A 69 -3.69 0.85 2.68
C LEU A 69 -2.70 1.67 1.86
N ALA A 70 -1.41 1.67 2.23
CA ALA A 70 -0.38 2.38 1.47
C ALA A 70 -0.28 1.89 0.01
N LEU A 71 -0.42 0.57 -0.24
CA LEU A 71 -0.43 0.02 -1.59
C LEU A 71 -1.68 0.40 -2.38
N ALA A 72 -2.85 0.41 -1.74
CA ALA A 72 -4.11 0.82 -2.36
C ALA A 72 -4.11 2.31 -2.74
N GLU A 73 -3.63 3.18 -1.85
CA GLU A 73 -3.45 4.61 -2.13
C GLU A 73 -2.38 4.83 -3.21
N ALA A 74 -1.35 3.98 -3.23
CA ALA A 74 -0.34 4.05 -4.26
C ALA A 74 -0.93 3.82 -5.65
N GLU A 75 -1.76 2.78 -5.81
CA GLU A 75 -2.46 2.48 -7.05
C GLU A 75 -3.41 3.61 -7.49
N ALA A 76 -4.20 4.16 -6.57
CA ALA A 76 -5.14 5.26 -6.87
C ALA A 76 -4.42 6.50 -7.44
N GLN A 77 -3.27 6.87 -6.88
CA GLN A 77 -2.51 8.04 -7.34
C GLN A 77 -1.80 7.81 -8.70
N PHE A 78 -1.54 6.56 -9.08
CA PHE A 78 -1.09 6.25 -10.44
C PHE A 78 -2.20 6.47 -11.48
N ASP A 79 -3.49 6.33 -11.11
CA ASP A 79 -4.59 6.59 -12.04
C ASP A 79 -4.82 8.08 -12.28
N ASP A 80 -4.62 8.92 -11.24
CA ASP A 80 -4.80 10.39 -11.30
C ASP A 80 -3.59 11.14 -11.92
N SER A 81 -2.69 10.41 -12.59
CA SER A 81 -1.50 11.00 -13.20
C SER A 81 -1.88 11.89 -14.40
N PRO A 82 -1.34 13.12 -14.53
CA PRO A 82 -1.71 14.07 -15.61
C PRO A 82 -1.60 13.48 -17.01
N GLY A 83 -0.64 12.57 -17.24
CA GLY A 83 -0.44 11.91 -18.53
C GLY A 83 -1.58 10.96 -18.94
N ARG A 84 -2.27 10.32 -17.98
CA ARG A 84 -3.41 9.44 -18.27
C ARG A 84 -4.69 10.22 -18.52
N GLU A 85 -4.90 11.32 -17.81
CA GLU A 85 -6.03 12.22 -18.06
C GLU A 85 -5.91 12.88 -19.44
N ILE A 86 -4.71 13.30 -19.84
CA ILE A 86 -4.46 13.80 -21.21
C ILE A 86 -4.75 12.72 -22.26
N ALA A 87 -4.29 11.48 -22.05
CA ALA A 87 -4.58 10.38 -22.98
C ALA A 87 -6.08 10.10 -23.09
N ARG A 88 -6.81 10.06 -21.96
CA ARG A 88 -8.26 9.88 -21.90
C ARG A 88 -9.01 11.00 -22.63
N GLN A 89 -8.56 12.25 -22.49
CA GLN A 89 -9.14 13.39 -23.20
C GLN A 89 -8.88 13.34 -24.72
N ILE A 90 -7.72 12.86 -25.15
CA ILE A 90 -7.40 12.67 -26.58
C ILE A 90 -8.28 11.57 -27.18
N ASP A 91 -8.42 10.43 -26.51
CA ASP A 91 -9.25 9.32 -26.98
C ASP A 91 -10.74 9.71 -27.03
N ALA A 92 -11.24 10.43 -26.02
CA ALA A 92 -12.62 10.92 -25.99
C ALA A 92 -12.91 11.90 -27.14
N ARG A 93 -11.97 12.79 -27.47
CA ARG A 93 -12.09 13.71 -28.63
C ARG A 93 -12.05 12.99 -29.97
N ALA A 94 -11.29 11.89 -30.08
CA ALA A 94 -11.25 11.08 -31.30
C ALA A 94 -12.58 10.39 -31.61
N HIS A 95 -13.38 10.05 -30.58
CA HIS A 95 -14.68 9.39 -30.74
C HIS A 95 -15.83 10.37 -31.02
N ASP A 96 -15.74 11.63 -30.57
CA ASP A 96 -16.79 12.63 -30.77
C ASP A 96 -16.73 13.31 -32.16
N GLY A 97 -15.56 13.32 -32.80
CA GLY A 97 -15.37 13.84 -34.16
C GLY A 97 -15.96 13.00 -35.30
N ALA A 98 -16.57 11.85 -35.01
CA ALA A 98 -17.05 10.88 -36.00
C ALA A 98 -18.57 10.92 -36.25
N ARG A 99 -19.31 11.90 -35.73
CA ARG A 99 -20.73 12.10 -36.09
C ARG A 99 -20.84 12.96 -37.36
N PRO A 100 -21.22 12.40 -38.52
CA PRO A 100 -21.52 13.22 -39.69
C PRO A 100 -22.84 13.96 -39.48
N ASN A 101 -22.89 15.20 -39.99
CA ASN A 101 -24.10 16.02 -40.08
C ASN A 101 -25.21 15.34 -40.90
#